data_AF-A0AAV2B7G7-F1
#
_entry.id   AF-A0AAV2B7G7-F1
#
_cell.length_a   1.000
_cell.length_b   1.000
_cell.length_c   1.000
_cell.angle_alpha   90.00
_cell.angle_beta   90.00
_cell.angle_gamma   90.00
#
_symmetry.space_group_name_H-M   'P 1'
#
loop_
_entity.id
_entity.type
_entity.pdbx_description
1 polymer ?
#
loop_
_entity_poly.entity_id
_entity_poly.type
_entity_poly.pdbx_seq_one_letter_code
_entity_poly.pdbx_strand_id
1 'polypeptide(L)'
;MDRKCRELESPLFPYTEIQHEDINKVFILMCRDLFGKYGFPMTELCYFLTCLKANYHHVEYHNYSHALSHAQSMYWILKKTPGVFTELEMKALMIASIAHDVGHPGLNETYLKKVRCTLAIMHNDPILEEYHVQTLFLILQDIRCNIFFDLESDDYKQVLDDIKMAILATNLQKYKGQCEKMRHIVETGVDFRKKHVRNSLKALMMMACDLCSSWKRWDEHKNIIWSIYKEYFNQGDKEASFGITTPEHMLRTNAESIPKYQ
;
A
#
# COMPACT_ATOMS: atom_id res chain seq x y z
N MET A 1 23.63 -5.96 5.93
CA MET A 1 22.82 -4.76 5.60
C MET A 1 23.39 -3.98 4.40
N ASP A 2 24.71 -3.74 4.34
CA ASP A 2 25.30 -2.77 3.40
C ASP A 2 25.15 -3.07 1.89
N ARG A 3 25.02 -4.34 1.48
CA ARG A 3 24.79 -4.70 0.06
C ARG A 3 23.32 -4.53 -0.36
N LYS A 4 22.36 -4.84 0.53
CA LYS A 4 20.92 -4.80 0.26
C LYS A 4 20.37 -3.37 0.20
N CYS A 5 20.95 -2.44 0.98
CA CYS A 5 20.59 -1.02 0.92
C CYS A 5 20.99 -0.34 -0.40
N ARG A 6 21.99 -0.87 -1.12
CA ARG A 6 22.42 -0.32 -2.43
C ARG A 6 21.40 -0.56 -3.54
N GLU A 7 20.47 -1.48 -3.35
CA GLU A 7 19.42 -1.80 -4.33
C GLU A 7 18.10 -1.07 -4.06
N LEU A 8 18.01 -0.21 -3.03
CA LEU A 8 16.78 0.55 -2.73
C LEU A 8 16.35 1.45 -3.89
N GLU A 9 17.31 1.97 -4.66
CA GLU A 9 17.06 2.77 -5.86
C GLU A 9 16.82 1.92 -7.13
N SER A 10 16.68 0.61 -7.00
CA SER A 10 16.31 -0.30 -8.09
C SER A 10 14.81 -0.58 -8.07
N PRO A 11 14.13 -0.57 -9.24
CA PRO A 11 12.74 -1.06 -9.31
C PRO A 11 12.65 -2.57 -9.02
N LEU A 12 13.78 -3.29 -9.12
CA LEU A 12 13.94 -4.73 -8.88
C LEU A 12 14.39 -5.05 -7.44
N PHE A 13 14.22 -4.13 -6.49
CA PHE A 13 14.60 -4.35 -5.10
C PHE A 13 13.98 -5.64 -4.54
N PRO A 14 14.79 -6.57 -3.99
CA PRO A 14 14.33 -7.89 -3.62
C PRO A 14 13.75 -7.91 -2.20
N TYR A 15 12.58 -7.32 -2.02
CA TYR A 15 11.97 -7.12 -0.70
C TYR A 15 11.69 -8.44 0.05
N THR A 16 11.50 -9.55 -0.69
CA THR A 16 11.27 -10.88 -0.14
C THR A 16 12.50 -11.43 0.61
N GLU A 17 13.69 -10.88 0.35
CA GLU A 17 14.92 -11.23 1.06
C GLU A 17 15.14 -10.41 2.33
N ILE A 18 14.29 -9.42 2.62
CA ILE A 18 14.39 -8.59 3.81
C ILE A 18 13.76 -9.34 4.99
N GLN A 19 14.54 -9.47 6.06
CA GLN A 19 14.05 -10.09 7.28
C GLN A 19 12.98 -9.22 7.92
N HIS A 20 11.96 -9.84 8.50
CA HIS A 20 10.82 -9.12 9.07
C HIS A 20 11.23 -8.11 10.15
N GLU A 21 12.30 -8.39 10.91
CA GLU A 21 12.87 -7.48 11.91
C GLU A 21 13.58 -6.24 11.33
N ASP A 22 13.97 -6.29 10.05
CA ASP A 22 14.70 -5.22 9.38
C ASP A 22 13.79 -4.29 8.55
N ILE A 23 12.52 -4.65 8.34
CA ILE A 23 11.57 -3.85 7.53
C ILE A 23 11.52 -2.38 7.99
N ASN A 24 11.34 -2.14 9.29
CA ASN A 24 11.29 -0.78 9.83
C ASN A 24 12.60 -0.01 9.54
N LYS A 25 13.76 -0.68 9.65
CA LYS A 25 15.06 -0.06 9.38
C LYS A 25 15.16 0.34 7.92
N VAL A 26 14.72 -0.52 6.99
CA VAL A 26 14.71 -0.22 5.56
C VAL A 26 13.81 0.98 5.25
N PHE A 27 12.60 1.02 5.82
CA PHE A 27 11.70 2.16 5.65
C PHE A 27 12.30 3.46 6.18
N ILE A 28 12.91 3.44 7.37
CA ILE A 28 13.60 4.60 7.95
C ILE A 28 14.75 5.08 7.05
N LEU A 29 15.51 4.16 6.44
CA LEU A 29 16.56 4.54 5.49
C LEU A 29 15.99 5.27 4.26
N MET A 30 14.90 4.78 3.69
CA MET A 30 14.21 5.44 2.56
C MET A 30 13.71 6.84 2.95
N CYS A 31 13.09 6.98 4.13
CA CYS A 31 12.66 8.29 4.62
C CYS A 31 13.82 9.26 4.86
N ARG A 32 14.94 8.79 5.43
CA ARG A 32 16.12 9.63 5.67
C ARG A 32 16.80 10.07 4.37
N ASP A 33 16.76 9.24 3.34
CA ASP A 33 17.29 9.59 2.02
C ASP A 33 16.42 10.63 1.30
N LEU A 34 15.08 10.50 1.38
CA LEU A 34 14.16 11.46 0.77
C LEU A 34 14.08 12.80 1.50
N PHE A 35 14.05 12.78 2.83
CA PHE A 35 13.66 13.95 3.65
C PHE A 35 14.78 14.43 4.60
N GLY A 36 15.94 13.78 4.55
CA GLY A 36 17.05 14.06 5.46
C GLY A 36 16.85 13.52 6.88
N LYS A 37 17.83 13.77 7.75
CA LYS A 37 17.86 13.27 9.13
C LYS A 37 16.67 13.75 9.98
N TYR A 38 16.17 14.95 9.70
CA TYR A 38 15.10 15.60 10.45
C TYR A 38 13.76 15.62 9.70
N GLY A 39 13.64 14.83 8.62
CA GLY A 39 12.40 14.77 7.83
C GLY A 39 11.20 14.22 8.60
N PHE A 40 11.45 13.30 9.54
CA PHE A 40 10.47 12.83 10.51
C PHE A 40 11.08 12.82 11.92
N PRO A 41 10.28 13.05 12.96
CA PRO A 41 10.73 12.91 14.34
C PRO A 41 10.98 11.43 14.64
N MET A 42 12.25 11.09 14.92
CA MET A 42 12.75 9.70 14.86
C MET A 42 12.14 8.80 15.94
N THR A 43 11.88 9.34 17.14
CA THR A 43 11.30 8.57 18.25
C THR A 43 9.89 8.15 17.90
N GLU A 44 9.09 9.10 17.42
CA GLU A 44 7.70 8.93 17.03
C GLU A 44 7.60 8.02 15.79
N LEU A 45 8.53 8.16 14.84
CA LEU A 45 8.61 7.26 13.69
C LEU A 45 8.87 5.81 14.12
N CYS A 46 9.74 5.58 15.10
CA CYS A 46 9.98 4.24 15.63
C CYS A 46 8.73 3.66 16.32
N TYR A 47 8.04 4.45 17.14
CA TYR A 47 6.79 4.03 17.79
C TYR A 47 5.69 3.75 16.76
N PHE A 48 5.50 4.67 15.82
CA PHE A 48 4.55 4.55 14.71
C PHE A 48 4.77 3.25 13.93
N LEU A 49 5.98 2.99 13.43
CA LEU A 49 6.27 1.79 12.64
C LEU A 49 6.11 0.50 13.46
N THR A 50 6.41 0.54 14.76
CA THR A 50 6.22 -0.61 15.66
C THR A 50 4.73 -0.91 15.84
N CYS A 51 3.91 0.12 16.07
CA CYS A 51 2.47 -0.01 16.20
C CYS A 51 1.83 -0.45 14.88
N LEU A 52 2.23 0.17 13.76
CA LEU A 52 1.76 -0.18 12.42
C LEU A 52 2.04 -1.64 12.09
N LYS A 53 3.28 -2.09 12.30
CA LYS A 53 3.69 -3.49 12.10
C LYS A 53 2.85 -4.47 12.93
N ALA A 54 2.53 -4.12 14.19
CA ALA A 54 1.70 -4.95 15.06
C ALA A 54 0.24 -5.07 14.58
N ASN A 55 -0.25 -4.11 13.78
CA ASN A 55 -1.58 -4.12 13.19
C ASN A 55 -1.63 -4.77 11.80
N TYR A 56 -0.50 -5.20 11.24
CA TYR A 56 -0.50 -6.08 10.06
C TYR A 56 -0.67 -7.53 10.49
N HIS A 57 -1.74 -8.17 10.00
CA HIS A 57 -2.02 -9.56 10.32
C HIS A 57 -1.06 -10.52 9.61
N HIS A 58 -0.92 -11.72 10.17
CA HIS A 58 -0.22 -12.83 9.53
C HIS A 58 -1.11 -13.48 8.47
N VAL A 59 -1.12 -12.90 7.28
CA VAL A 59 -1.79 -13.41 6.07
C VAL A 59 -0.76 -13.70 4.98
N GLU A 60 -1.16 -14.46 3.96
CA GLU A 60 -0.23 -14.97 2.94
C GLU A 60 0.39 -13.86 2.09
N TYR A 61 -0.38 -12.85 1.65
CA TYR A 61 0.08 -11.77 0.79
C TYR A 61 -0.03 -10.38 1.40
N HIS A 62 -1.23 -9.95 1.83
CA HIS A 62 -1.48 -8.56 2.30
C HIS A 62 -0.95 -8.34 3.73
N ASN A 63 0.35 -8.55 3.91
CA ASN A 63 1.09 -8.50 5.16
C ASN A 63 2.16 -7.39 5.13
N TYR A 64 2.92 -7.25 6.22
CA TYR A 64 3.87 -6.14 6.35
C TYR A 64 5.04 -6.18 5.34
N SER A 65 5.35 -7.35 4.77
CA SER A 65 6.34 -7.46 3.69
C SER A 65 5.81 -6.88 2.38
N HIS A 66 4.52 -7.08 2.06
CA HIS A 66 3.87 -6.43 0.92
C HIS A 66 3.84 -4.90 1.09
N ALA A 67 3.54 -4.43 2.30
CA ALA A 67 3.61 -3.01 2.62
C ALA A 67 5.01 -2.41 2.37
N LEU A 68 6.08 -3.16 2.65
CA LEU A 68 7.44 -2.74 2.33
C LEU A 68 7.69 -2.69 0.81
N SER A 69 7.23 -3.66 0.02
CA SER A 69 7.38 -3.61 -1.44
C SER A 69 6.68 -2.42 -2.06
N HIS A 70 5.50 -2.09 -1.55
CA HIS A 70 4.74 -0.91 -1.96
C HIS A 70 5.52 0.36 -1.63
N ALA A 71 5.95 0.53 -0.37
CA ALA A 71 6.73 1.68 0.08
C ALA A 71 8.07 1.85 -0.66
N GLN A 72 8.76 0.76 -0.98
CA GLN A 72 10.00 0.83 -1.74
C GLN A 72 9.75 1.22 -3.20
N SER A 73 8.70 0.70 -3.83
CA SER A 73 8.34 1.11 -5.18
C SER A 73 7.96 2.59 -5.22
N MET A 74 7.25 3.09 -4.21
CA MET A 74 6.93 4.52 -4.07
C MET A 74 8.20 5.35 -3.90
N TYR A 75 9.11 4.95 -3.00
CA TYR A 75 10.41 5.59 -2.82
C TYR A 75 11.17 5.71 -4.15
N TRP A 76 11.24 4.62 -4.91
CA TRP A 76 11.90 4.59 -6.21
C TRP A 76 11.27 5.57 -7.20
N ILE A 77 9.94 5.59 -7.32
CA ILE A 77 9.23 6.54 -8.20
C ILE A 77 9.53 7.97 -7.80
N LEU A 78 9.42 8.30 -6.50
CA LEU A 78 9.67 9.65 -5.98
C LEU A 78 11.10 10.13 -6.30
N LYS A 79 12.10 9.25 -6.19
CA LYS A 79 13.49 9.55 -6.58
C LYS A 79 13.65 9.80 -8.08
N LYS A 80 12.80 9.22 -8.93
CA LYS A 80 12.80 9.41 -10.39
C LYS A 80 11.92 10.58 -10.85
N THR A 81 11.13 11.18 -9.96
CA THR A 81 10.28 12.34 -10.26
C THR A 81 10.57 13.55 -9.35
N PRO A 82 11.82 14.03 -9.28
CA PRO A 82 12.15 15.17 -8.43
C PRO A 82 11.41 16.44 -8.87
N GLY A 83 10.94 17.23 -7.92
CA GLY A 83 10.27 18.51 -8.17
C GLY A 83 8.82 18.43 -8.64
N VAL A 84 8.25 17.22 -8.77
CA VAL A 84 6.83 17.04 -9.12
C VAL A 84 5.93 17.24 -7.91
N PHE A 85 6.32 16.73 -6.75
CA PHE A 85 5.54 16.75 -5.51
C PHE A 85 6.17 17.65 -4.46
N THR A 86 5.35 18.22 -3.58
CA THR A 86 5.86 18.90 -2.38
C THR A 86 6.40 17.88 -1.38
N GLU A 87 7.26 18.31 -0.46
CA GLU A 87 7.76 17.41 0.60
C GLU A 87 6.60 16.82 1.42
N LEU A 88 5.56 17.61 1.71
CA LEU A 88 4.37 17.14 2.43
C LEU A 88 3.61 16.06 1.66
N GLU A 89 3.43 16.24 0.34
CA GLU A 89 2.81 15.23 -0.55
C GLU A 89 3.66 13.94 -0.57
N MET A 90 4.98 14.05 -0.62
CA MET A 90 5.89 12.90 -0.57
C MET A 90 5.84 12.16 0.76
N LYS A 91 5.78 12.88 1.89
CA LYS A 91 5.60 12.28 3.22
C LYS A 91 4.27 11.53 3.31
N ALA A 92 3.18 12.14 2.83
CA ALA A 92 1.87 11.49 2.76
C ALA A 92 1.93 10.18 1.95
N LEU A 93 2.56 10.20 0.77
CA LEU A 93 2.68 9.02 -0.09
C LEU A 93 3.50 7.90 0.57
N MET A 94 4.63 8.22 1.21
CA MET A 94 5.46 7.22 1.89
C MET A 94 4.71 6.57 3.06
N ILE A 95 3.98 7.36 3.86
CA ILE A 95 3.20 6.86 5.00
C ILE A 95 1.99 6.07 4.53
N ALA A 96 1.26 6.54 3.51
CA ALA A 96 0.18 5.79 2.89
C ALA A 96 0.68 4.46 2.34
N SER A 97 1.85 4.43 1.70
CA SER A 97 2.41 3.22 1.06
C SER A 97 2.70 2.11 2.08
N ILE A 98 3.34 2.42 3.21
CA ILE A 98 3.65 1.43 4.24
C ILE A 98 2.43 1.00 5.08
N ALA A 99 1.30 1.70 4.94
CA ALA A 99 0.10 1.48 5.73
C ALA A 99 -1.16 1.12 4.91
N HIS A 100 -1.07 1.05 3.58
CA HIS A 100 -2.26 0.99 2.70
C HIS A 100 -3.17 -0.22 2.96
N ASP A 101 -2.61 -1.31 3.49
CA ASP A 101 -3.28 -2.58 3.83
C ASP A 101 -3.28 -2.89 5.33
N VAL A 102 -3.06 -1.89 6.20
CA VAL A 102 -3.01 -2.13 7.66
C VAL A 102 -4.32 -2.76 8.15
N GLY A 103 -4.23 -3.85 8.91
CA GLY A 103 -5.38 -4.59 9.41
C GLY A 103 -6.03 -5.55 8.39
N HIS A 104 -5.49 -5.70 7.18
CA HIS A 104 -6.11 -6.55 6.15
C HIS A 104 -6.37 -7.98 6.67
N PRO A 105 -7.62 -8.50 6.56
CA PRO A 105 -8.00 -9.78 7.17
C PRO A 105 -7.64 -11.01 6.31
N GLY A 106 -7.04 -10.78 5.14
CA GLY A 106 -6.78 -11.83 4.14
C GLY A 106 -8.05 -12.29 3.43
N LEU A 107 -9.03 -11.39 3.33
CA LEU A 107 -10.35 -11.63 2.76
C LEU A 107 -10.75 -10.42 1.93
N ASN A 108 -11.30 -10.65 0.74
CA ASN A 108 -11.75 -9.58 -0.14
C ASN A 108 -13.10 -9.00 0.30
N GLU A 109 -13.37 -7.78 -0.17
CA GLU A 109 -14.59 -7.05 0.12
C GLU A 109 -15.88 -7.83 -0.21
N THR A 110 -15.87 -8.59 -1.31
CA THR A 110 -17.03 -9.40 -1.73
C THR A 110 -17.41 -10.42 -0.67
N TYR A 111 -16.43 -11.11 -0.09
CA TYR A 111 -16.67 -12.05 0.99
C TYR A 111 -17.22 -11.35 2.23
N LEU A 112 -16.61 -10.23 2.65
CA LEU A 112 -17.03 -9.47 3.83
C LEU A 112 -18.51 -9.05 3.73
N LYS A 113 -18.96 -8.62 2.54
CA LYS A 113 -20.37 -8.30 2.26
C LYS A 113 -21.27 -9.53 2.33
N LYS A 114 -20.88 -10.66 1.71
CA LYS A 114 -21.67 -11.91 1.71
C LYS A 114 -21.93 -12.42 3.13
N VAL A 115 -20.91 -12.39 4.00
CA VAL A 115 -21.02 -12.89 5.38
C VAL A 115 -21.53 -11.84 6.37
N ARG A 116 -21.77 -10.60 5.92
CA ARG A 116 -22.23 -9.47 6.73
C ARG A 116 -21.41 -9.27 8.01
N CYS A 117 -20.09 -9.37 7.90
CA CYS A 117 -19.22 -9.16 9.06
C CYS A 117 -19.27 -7.70 9.52
N THR A 118 -18.85 -7.43 10.76
CA THR A 118 -18.87 -6.08 11.35
C THR A 118 -18.18 -5.02 10.48
N LEU A 119 -17.06 -5.36 9.83
CA LEU A 119 -16.39 -4.43 8.91
C LEU A 119 -17.31 -3.95 7.77
N ALA A 120 -18.08 -4.86 7.17
CA ALA A 120 -19.00 -4.53 6.09
C ALA A 120 -20.27 -3.79 6.56
N ILE A 121 -20.56 -3.84 7.86
CA ILE A 121 -21.67 -3.08 8.47
C ILE A 121 -21.22 -1.66 8.81
N MET A 122 -19.98 -1.50 9.28
CA MET A 122 -19.45 -0.23 9.81
C MET A 122 -18.92 0.70 8.72
N HIS A 123 -18.52 0.18 7.57
CA HIS A 123 -17.89 0.95 6.49
C HIS A 123 -18.72 0.95 5.22
N ASN A 124 -18.64 2.07 4.48
CA ASN A 124 -19.18 2.19 3.13
C ASN A 124 -18.15 1.75 2.08
N ASP A 125 -18.62 1.54 0.86
CA ASP A 125 -17.74 1.16 -0.26
C ASP A 125 -16.73 2.29 -0.58
N PRO A 126 -15.42 1.97 -0.68
CA PRO A 126 -14.85 0.63 -0.56
C PRO A 126 -14.46 0.29 0.89
N ILE A 127 -14.96 -0.85 1.38
CA ILE A 127 -14.94 -1.22 2.80
C ILE A 127 -13.51 -1.34 3.35
N LEU A 128 -12.63 -2.04 2.63
CA LEU A 128 -11.28 -2.36 3.11
C LEU A 128 -10.41 -1.11 3.18
N GLU A 129 -10.39 -0.29 2.14
CA GLU A 129 -9.55 0.90 2.09
C GLU A 129 -10.02 1.97 3.09
N GLU A 130 -11.33 2.12 3.34
CA GLU A 130 -11.82 2.97 4.44
C GLU A 130 -11.41 2.41 5.81
N TYR A 131 -11.37 1.09 5.98
CA TYR A 131 -10.90 0.44 7.21
C TYR A 131 -9.38 0.62 7.43
N HIS A 132 -8.57 0.52 6.38
CA HIS A 132 -7.12 0.77 6.43
C HIS A 132 -6.84 2.23 6.84
N VAL A 133 -7.56 3.19 6.24
CA VAL A 133 -7.50 4.61 6.62
C VAL A 133 -7.88 4.80 8.09
N GLN A 134 -9.00 4.23 8.53
CA GLN A 134 -9.44 4.35 9.93
C GLN A 134 -8.38 3.81 10.89
N THR A 135 -7.86 2.62 10.63
CA THR A 135 -6.84 1.97 11.46
C THR A 135 -5.56 2.79 11.54
N LEU A 136 -5.08 3.33 10.41
CA LEU A 136 -3.93 4.23 10.38
C LEU A 136 -4.18 5.51 11.19
N PHE A 137 -5.35 6.13 11.05
CA PHE A 137 -5.67 7.37 11.77
C PHE A 137 -5.81 7.13 13.28
N LEU A 138 -6.32 5.99 13.71
CA LEU A 138 -6.33 5.58 15.11
C LEU A 138 -4.90 5.43 15.67
N ILE A 139 -3.96 4.88 14.88
CA ILE A 139 -2.54 4.82 15.28
C ILE A 139 -1.97 6.23 15.44
N LEU A 140 -2.22 7.12 14.49
CA LEU A 140 -1.71 8.51 14.51
C LEU A 140 -2.32 9.37 15.62
N GLN A 141 -3.45 8.96 16.22
CA GLN A 141 -4.03 9.65 17.38
C GLN A 141 -3.24 9.43 18.68
N ASP A 142 -2.45 8.35 18.79
CA ASP A 142 -1.51 8.21 19.90
C ASP A 142 -0.38 9.23 19.74
N ILE A 143 -0.19 10.09 20.75
CA ILE A 143 0.83 11.13 20.73
C ILE A 143 2.25 10.59 20.48
N ARG A 144 2.53 9.35 20.88
CA ARG A 144 3.83 8.69 20.65
C ARG A 144 4.00 8.22 19.22
N CYS A 145 2.91 8.01 18.49
CA CYS A 145 2.92 7.56 17.09
C CYS A 145 2.64 8.71 16.11
N ASN A 146 2.26 9.90 16.59
CA ASN A 146 1.96 11.02 15.72
C ASN A 146 3.23 11.61 15.12
N ILE A 147 3.66 11.11 13.96
CA ILE A 147 4.84 11.59 13.22
C ILE A 147 4.67 12.98 12.59
N PHE A 148 3.49 13.59 12.71
CA PHE A 148 3.13 14.89 12.13
C PHE A 148 2.82 15.94 13.21
N PHE A 149 3.16 15.67 14.48
CA PHE A 149 2.77 16.52 15.61
C PHE A 149 3.25 17.98 15.54
N ASP A 150 4.37 18.22 14.84
CA ASP A 150 4.96 19.56 14.66
C ASP A 150 4.37 20.35 13.47
N LEU A 151 3.45 19.76 12.70
CA LEU A 151 2.83 20.47 11.58
C LEU A 151 1.77 21.48 12.07
N GLU A 152 1.69 22.61 11.38
CA GLU A 152 0.58 23.55 11.57
C GLU A 152 -0.76 22.91 11.16
N SER A 153 -1.87 23.46 11.66
CA SER A 153 -3.21 22.88 11.47
C SER A 153 -3.57 22.62 10.00
N ASP A 154 -3.20 23.53 9.09
CA ASP A 154 -3.53 23.39 7.66
C ASP A 154 -2.69 22.29 6.98
N ASP A 155 -1.40 22.20 7.30
CA ASP A 155 -0.51 21.15 6.79
C ASP A 155 -0.86 19.79 7.38
N TYR A 156 -1.21 19.74 8.66
CA TYR A 156 -1.68 18.52 9.34
C TYR A 156 -2.96 17.99 8.68
N LYS A 157 -3.92 18.88 8.39
CA LYS A 157 -5.12 18.50 7.64
C LYS A 157 -4.76 18.03 6.22
N GLN A 158 -3.91 18.77 5.52
CA GLN A 158 -3.53 18.45 4.14
C GLN A 158 -2.83 17.08 4.03
N VAL A 159 -1.92 16.76 4.95
CA VAL A 159 -1.21 15.47 4.93
C VAL A 159 -2.14 14.29 5.20
N LEU A 160 -3.10 14.45 6.12
CA LEU A 160 -4.12 13.43 6.37
C LEU A 160 -5.06 13.24 5.18
N ASP A 161 -5.49 14.33 4.55
CA ASP A 161 -6.32 14.29 3.34
C ASP A 161 -5.59 13.58 2.18
N ASP A 162 -4.29 13.85 2.02
CA ASP A 162 -3.45 13.20 1.00
C ASP A 162 -3.23 11.71 1.29
N ILE A 163 -3.00 11.34 2.56
CA ILE A 163 -2.89 9.93 2.98
C ILE A 163 -4.20 9.19 2.70
N LYS A 164 -5.34 9.76 3.12
CA LYS A 164 -6.67 9.16 2.88
C LYS A 164 -6.91 8.97 1.38
N MET A 165 -6.65 10.00 0.58
CA MET A 165 -6.81 9.92 -0.87
C MET A 165 -5.92 8.84 -1.50
N ALA A 166 -4.67 8.74 -1.05
CA ALA A 166 -3.71 7.76 -1.55
C ALA A 166 -4.12 6.32 -1.23
N ILE A 167 -4.54 6.02 0.01
CA ILE A 167 -5.01 4.68 0.39
C ILE A 167 -6.31 4.33 -0.34
N LEU A 168 -7.29 5.25 -0.40
CA LEU A 168 -8.52 5.00 -1.16
C LEU A 168 -8.32 4.81 -2.66
N ALA A 169 -7.16 5.20 -3.19
CA ALA A 169 -6.80 5.01 -4.58
C ALA A 169 -6.33 3.60 -4.91
N THR A 170 -5.93 2.78 -3.92
CA THR A 170 -5.49 1.37 -4.13
C THR A 170 -6.65 0.42 -4.45
N ASN A 171 -7.90 0.87 -4.28
CA ASN A 171 -9.05 0.10 -4.72
C ASN A 171 -9.02 -0.13 -6.24
N LEU A 172 -8.82 -1.40 -6.62
CA LEU A 172 -8.77 -1.88 -8.00
C LEU A 172 -10.01 -1.49 -8.85
N GLN A 173 -11.19 -1.34 -8.25
CA GLN A 173 -12.39 -0.91 -8.99
C GLN A 173 -12.27 0.51 -9.54
N LYS A 174 -11.43 1.37 -8.93
CA LYS A 174 -11.19 2.74 -9.40
C LYS A 174 -10.12 2.82 -10.48
N TYR A 175 -9.29 1.79 -10.64
CA TYR A 175 -8.10 1.80 -11.49
C TYR A 175 -8.40 2.22 -12.93
N LYS A 176 -9.41 1.61 -13.57
CA LYS A 176 -9.78 1.94 -14.96
C LYS A 176 -10.11 3.43 -15.13
N GLY A 177 -10.92 3.98 -14.24
CA GLY A 177 -11.29 5.40 -14.27
C GLY A 177 -10.11 6.33 -13.97
N GLN A 178 -9.15 5.90 -13.14
CA GLN A 178 -7.90 6.65 -12.92
C GLN A 178 -7.03 6.67 -14.19
N CYS A 179 -6.92 5.56 -14.91
CA CYS A 179 -6.20 5.49 -16.19
C CYS A 179 -6.83 6.41 -17.25
N GLU A 180 -8.16 6.42 -17.36
CA GLU A 180 -8.88 7.29 -18.29
C GLU A 180 -8.65 8.77 -17.97
N LYS A 181 -8.73 9.15 -16.69
CA LYS A 181 -8.43 10.52 -16.23
C LYS A 181 -7.00 10.95 -16.57
N MET A 182 -6.02 10.08 -16.33
CA MET A 182 -4.62 10.40 -16.65
C MET A 182 -4.38 10.49 -18.15
N ARG A 183 -4.99 9.60 -18.95
CA ARG A 183 -4.90 9.66 -20.41
C ARG A 183 -5.39 11.01 -20.92
N HIS A 184 -6.53 11.48 -20.43
CA HIS A 184 -7.05 12.79 -20.78
C HIS A 184 -6.10 13.94 -20.37
N ILE A 185 -5.48 13.87 -19.20
CA ILE A 185 -4.47 14.86 -18.76
C ILE A 185 -3.25 14.86 -19.69
N VAL A 186 -2.77 13.68 -20.11
CA VAL A 186 -1.64 13.57 -21.04
C VAL A 186 -1.99 14.16 -22.41
N GLU A 187 -3.20 13.89 -22.91
CA GLU A 187 -3.69 14.41 -24.19
C GLU A 187 -3.91 15.93 -24.18
N THR A 188 -4.37 16.49 -23.06
CA THR A 188 -4.67 17.93 -22.92
C THR A 188 -3.49 18.77 -22.44
N GLY A 189 -2.42 18.13 -21.96
CA GLY A 189 -1.21 18.77 -21.48
C GLY A 189 -1.02 18.64 -19.97
N VAL A 190 0.16 18.17 -19.59
CA VAL A 190 0.53 17.93 -18.19
C VAL A 190 1.06 19.22 -17.55
N ASP A 191 0.41 19.67 -16.47
CA ASP A 191 0.88 20.80 -15.65
C ASP A 191 0.91 20.40 -14.17
N PHE A 192 2.09 20.05 -13.67
CA PHE A 192 2.29 19.61 -12.29
C PHE A 192 2.10 20.73 -11.25
N ARG A 193 1.94 21.99 -11.65
CA ARG A 193 1.55 23.05 -10.70
C ARG A 193 0.09 22.89 -10.25
N LYS A 194 -0.74 22.21 -11.05
CA LYS A 194 -2.15 21.96 -10.77
C LYS A 194 -2.32 20.76 -9.84
N LYS A 195 -2.91 20.98 -8.66
CA LYS A 195 -3.14 19.94 -7.64
C LYS A 195 -3.91 18.72 -8.18
N HIS A 196 -4.90 18.91 -9.05
CA HIS A 196 -5.66 17.79 -9.62
C HIS A 196 -4.83 16.88 -10.54
N VAL A 197 -3.83 17.44 -11.24
CA VAL A 197 -2.88 16.67 -12.06
C VAL A 197 -2.01 15.82 -11.15
N ARG A 198 -1.43 16.44 -10.10
CA ARG A 198 -0.65 15.71 -9.09
C ARG A 198 -1.46 14.65 -8.37
N ASN A 199 -2.71 14.93 -7.99
CA ASN A 199 -3.60 13.95 -7.35
C ASN A 199 -3.91 12.76 -8.26
N SER A 200 -4.15 13.01 -9.55
CA SER A 200 -4.36 11.93 -10.53
C SER A 200 -3.10 11.07 -10.69
N LEU A 201 -1.92 11.69 -10.66
CA LEU A 201 -0.64 10.97 -10.71
C LEU A 201 -0.39 10.16 -9.43
N LYS A 202 -0.62 10.76 -8.24
CA LYS A 202 -0.54 10.07 -6.94
C LYS A 202 -1.40 8.80 -6.93
N ALA A 203 -2.65 8.89 -7.38
CA ALA A 203 -3.57 7.75 -7.43
C ALA A 203 -3.02 6.60 -8.30
N LEU A 204 -2.54 6.92 -9.51
CA LEU A 204 -1.93 5.91 -10.38
C LEU A 204 -0.61 5.36 -9.84
N MET A 205 0.21 6.19 -9.18
CA MET A 205 1.43 5.73 -8.53
C MET A 205 1.13 4.75 -7.40
N MET A 206 0.10 5.00 -6.58
CA MET A 206 -0.34 4.07 -5.53
C MET A 206 -0.74 2.71 -6.13
N MET A 207 -1.55 2.70 -7.21
CA MET A 207 -1.92 1.48 -7.92
C MET A 207 -0.73 0.76 -8.54
N ALA A 208 0.19 1.53 -9.13
CA ALA A 208 1.40 0.96 -9.71
C ALA A 208 2.23 0.26 -8.62
N CYS A 209 2.46 0.93 -7.48
CA CYS A 209 3.23 0.36 -6.37
C CYS A 209 2.57 -0.89 -5.78
N ASP A 210 1.24 -0.93 -5.71
CA ASP A 210 0.48 -2.08 -5.22
C ASP A 210 0.59 -3.30 -6.15
N LEU A 211 0.63 -3.06 -7.46
CA LEU A 211 0.80 -4.09 -8.49
C LEU A 211 2.27 -4.33 -8.89
N CYS A 212 3.22 -3.88 -8.06
CA CYS A 212 4.64 -3.86 -8.42
C CYS A 212 5.25 -5.26 -8.63
N SER A 213 4.62 -6.32 -8.12
CA SER A 213 5.04 -7.70 -8.33
C SER A 213 5.18 -8.06 -9.81
N SER A 214 4.39 -7.44 -10.68
CA SER A 214 4.38 -7.65 -12.14
C SER A 214 5.67 -7.23 -12.87
N TRP A 215 6.52 -6.41 -12.24
CA TRP A 215 7.80 -5.98 -12.81
C TRP A 215 9.02 -6.38 -11.97
N LYS A 216 8.83 -7.24 -10.96
CA LYS A 216 9.95 -7.83 -10.20
C LYS A 216 10.63 -8.92 -11.01
N ARG A 217 11.77 -9.42 -10.51
CA ARG A 217 12.45 -10.56 -11.13
C ARG A 217 11.52 -11.76 -11.16
N TRP A 218 11.65 -12.60 -12.19
CA TRP A 218 10.74 -13.72 -12.43
C TRP A 218 10.53 -14.62 -11.20
N ASP A 219 11.60 -14.99 -10.51
CA ASP A 219 11.49 -15.87 -9.34
C ASP A 219 10.72 -15.19 -8.19
N GLU A 220 10.91 -13.89 -8.00
CA GLU A 220 10.15 -13.12 -7.01
C GLU A 220 8.69 -12.99 -7.42
N HIS A 221 8.43 -12.56 -8.66
CA HIS A 221 7.09 -12.46 -9.23
C HIS A 221 6.32 -13.77 -9.01
N LYS A 222 6.90 -14.90 -9.42
CA LYS A 222 6.30 -16.23 -9.25
C LYS A 222 5.96 -16.55 -7.79
N ASN A 223 6.88 -16.28 -6.85
CA ASN A 223 6.65 -16.52 -5.42
C ASN A 223 5.56 -15.61 -4.84
N ILE A 224 5.50 -14.36 -5.30
CA ILE A 224 4.50 -13.38 -4.87
C ILE A 224 3.12 -13.79 -5.38
N ILE A 225 3.00 -14.11 -6.69
CA ILE A 225 1.76 -14.62 -7.27
C ILE A 225 1.29 -15.87 -6.53
N TRP A 226 2.21 -16.79 -6.22
CA TRP A 226 1.85 -17.97 -5.41
C TRP A 226 1.28 -17.60 -4.04
N SER A 227 1.83 -16.58 -3.37
CA SER A 227 1.34 -16.09 -2.08
C SER A 227 -0.05 -15.44 -2.19
N ILE A 228 -0.30 -14.66 -3.25
CA ILE A 228 -1.63 -14.10 -3.57
C ILE A 228 -2.65 -15.24 -3.72
N TYR A 229 -2.32 -16.26 -4.52
CA TYR A 229 -3.23 -17.39 -4.75
C TYR A 229 -3.43 -18.24 -3.49
N LYS A 230 -2.42 -18.42 -2.63
CA LYS A 230 -2.65 -19.06 -1.32
C LYS A 230 -3.66 -18.29 -0.49
N GLU A 231 -3.61 -16.96 -0.48
CA GLU A 231 -4.61 -16.15 0.22
C GLU A 231 -6.01 -16.35 -0.37
N TYR A 232 -6.12 -16.34 -1.71
CA TYR A 232 -7.36 -16.62 -2.40
C TYR A 232 -7.90 -18.01 -2.11
N PHE A 233 -7.05 -19.03 -2.07
CA PHE A 233 -7.42 -20.40 -1.74
C PHE A 233 -7.89 -20.51 -0.28
N ASN A 234 -7.23 -19.82 0.65
CA ASN A 234 -7.66 -19.79 2.04
C ASN A 234 -9.04 -19.13 2.20
N GLN A 235 -9.35 -18.09 1.41
CA GLN A 235 -10.70 -17.55 1.34
C GLN A 235 -11.68 -18.53 0.67
N GLY A 236 -11.30 -19.15 -0.45
CA GLY A 236 -12.16 -20.09 -1.18
C GLY A 236 -12.57 -21.29 -0.32
N ASP A 237 -11.65 -21.84 0.48
CA ASP A 237 -11.95 -22.90 1.42
C ASP A 237 -12.94 -22.45 2.52
N LYS A 238 -12.81 -21.19 3.00
CA LYS A 238 -13.78 -20.61 3.93
C LYS A 238 -15.16 -20.47 3.27
N GLU A 239 -15.23 -19.90 2.07
CA GLU A 239 -16.49 -19.79 1.32
C GLU A 239 -17.17 -21.15 1.14
N ALA A 240 -16.43 -22.17 0.72
CA ALA A 240 -16.94 -23.54 0.58
C ALA A 240 -17.49 -24.09 1.91
N SER A 241 -16.81 -23.85 3.04
CA SER A 241 -17.27 -24.28 4.35
C SER A 241 -18.58 -23.63 4.81
N PHE A 242 -18.90 -22.43 4.30
CA PHE A 242 -20.16 -21.73 4.54
C PHE A 242 -21.21 -21.96 3.45
N GLY A 243 -20.96 -22.85 2.48
CA GLY A 243 -21.87 -23.09 1.35
C GLY A 243 -21.99 -21.91 0.38
N ILE A 244 -20.99 -21.02 0.36
CA ILE A 244 -20.92 -19.87 -0.54
C ILE A 244 -20.23 -20.29 -1.84
N THR A 245 -20.82 -19.93 -2.99
CA THR A 245 -20.17 -20.15 -4.29
C THR A 245 -18.88 -19.36 -4.40
N THR A 246 -17.79 -20.09 -4.68
CA THR A 246 -16.43 -19.55 -4.86
C THR A 246 -16.07 -19.44 -6.34
N PRO A 247 -15.46 -18.32 -6.78
CA PRO A 247 -14.95 -18.19 -8.13
C PRO A 247 -13.89 -19.26 -8.48
N GLU A 248 -13.87 -19.74 -9.73
CA GLU A 248 -12.97 -20.83 -10.15
C GLU A 248 -11.49 -20.57 -9.87
N HIS A 249 -11.03 -19.32 -10.02
CA HIS A 249 -9.63 -18.94 -9.78
C HIS A 249 -9.24 -18.94 -8.29
N MET A 250 -10.21 -18.98 -7.38
CA MET A 250 -9.99 -19.06 -5.92
C MET A 250 -10.09 -20.50 -5.39
N LEU A 251 -10.30 -21.50 -6.25
CA LEU A 251 -10.32 -22.91 -5.87
C LEU A 251 -8.90 -23.49 -5.96
N ARG A 252 -8.36 -24.06 -4.87
CA ARG A 252 -7.00 -24.65 -4.89
C ARG A 252 -6.86 -25.81 -5.87
N THR A 253 -7.96 -26.50 -6.19
CA THR A 253 -8.00 -27.57 -7.21
C THR A 253 -7.72 -27.05 -8.62
N ASN A 254 -7.87 -25.74 -8.84
CA ASN A 254 -7.64 -25.08 -10.12
C ASN A 254 -6.28 -24.36 -10.17
N ALA A 255 -5.34 -24.69 -9.26
CA ALA A 255 -4.03 -24.05 -9.22
C ALA A 255 -3.23 -24.18 -10.53
N GLU A 256 -3.45 -25.22 -11.32
CA GLU A 256 -2.84 -25.38 -12.65
C GLU A 256 -3.28 -24.32 -13.66
N SER A 257 -4.42 -23.65 -13.42
CA SER A 257 -4.93 -22.59 -14.29
C SER A 257 -4.37 -21.20 -13.97
N ILE A 258 -3.59 -21.05 -12.88
CA ILE A 258 -2.98 -19.76 -12.49
C ILE A 258 -2.32 -19.02 -13.66
N PRO A 259 -1.48 -19.67 -14.51
CA PRO A 259 -0.83 -18.98 -15.62
C PRO A 259 -1.78 -18.38 -16.67
N LYS A 260 -3.04 -18.82 -16.75
CA LYS A 260 -4.04 -18.25 -17.68
C LYS A 260 -4.64 -16.93 -17.17
N TYR A 261 -4.54 -16.68 -15.87
CA TYR A 261 -5.08 -15.50 -15.19
C TYR A 261 -4.00 -14.46 -14.90
N GLN A 262 -2.75 -14.70 -15.31
CA GLN A 262 -1.62 -13.76 -15.22
C GLN A 262 -1.32 -13.20 -16.60
#